data_AF-A0A836QBT2-F1
#
_entry.id   AF-A0A836QBT2-F1
#
_cell.length_a   1.000
_cell.length_b   1.000
_cell.length_c   1.000
_cell.angle_alpha   90.00
_cell.angle_beta   90.00
_cell.angle_gamma   90.00
#
_symmetry.space_group_name_H-M   'P 1'
#
loop_
_entity.id
_entity.type
_entity.pdbx_description
1 polymer ?
#
loop_
_entity_poly.entity_id
_entity_poly.type
_entity_poly.pdbx_seq_one_letter_code
_entity_poly.pdbx_strand_id
1 'polypeptide(L)'
;LAEIISKVKASMKISKNLGHMEVLDSGASGAANFVLGFSGKDVAITYKERVDKGIYAVSVRGSPSCKTHLGKLVSTVSSELGGSGGGHDKACGAVVPKDKIKKFVREMNSRLGKK
;
A
#
# COMPACT_ATOMS: atom_id res chain seq x y z
N LEU A 1 2.89 13.98 -15.03
CA LEU A 1 3.99 13.34 -14.26
C LEU A 1 4.46 14.22 -13.10
N ALA A 2 4.92 15.44 -13.35
CA ALA A 2 5.38 16.37 -12.31
C ALA A 2 4.36 16.59 -11.16
N GLU A 3 3.08 16.71 -11.50
CA GLU A 3 2.00 16.86 -10.51
C GLU A 3 1.90 15.68 -9.53
N ILE A 4 1.99 14.43 -10.02
CA ILE A 4 1.95 13.23 -9.16
C ILE A 4 3.17 13.21 -8.24
N ILE A 5 4.35 13.57 -8.75
CA ILE A 5 5.57 13.63 -7.95
C ILE A 5 5.44 14.65 -6.82
N SER A 6 4.94 15.86 -7.11
CA SER A 6 4.72 16.90 -6.10
C SER A 6 3.71 16.45 -5.03
N LYS A 7 2.59 15.85 -5.45
CA LYS A 7 1.58 15.32 -4.51
C LYS A 7 2.13 14.22 -3.61
N VAL A 8 2.89 13.28 -4.18
CA VAL A 8 3.53 12.21 -3.40
C VAL A 8 4.50 12.79 -2.38
N LYS A 9 5.37 13.72 -2.77
CA LYS A 9 6.31 14.36 -1.84
C LYS A 9 5.60 15.11 -0.70
N ALA A 10 4.45 15.72 -0.98
CA ALA A 10 3.70 16.48 0.02
C ALA A 10 2.86 15.60 0.97
N SER A 11 2.33 14.47 0.50
CA SER A 11 1.28 13.71 1.21
C SER A 11 1.71 12.33 1.70
N MET A 12 2.86 11.83 1.22
CA MET A 12 3.39 10.54 1.66
C MET A 12 3.69 10.56 3.15
N LYS A 13 3.37 9.44 3.80
CA LYS A 13 3.70 9.16 5.19
C LYS A 13 4.70 8.02 5.24
N ILE A 14 5.65 8.11 6.16
CA ILE A 14 6.68 7.09 6.37
C ILE A 14 6.42 6.44 7.73
N SER A 15 6.23 5.12 7.71
CA SER A 15 6.22 4.27 8.89
C SER A 15 7.56 3.57 9.06
N LYS A 16 7.74 2.81 10.15
CA LYS A 16 8.99 2.10 10.45
C LYS A 16 9.46 1.24 9.26
N ASN A 17 8.55 0.45 8.68
CA ASN A 17 8.86 -0.58 7.68
C ASN A 17 8.29 -0.32 6.28
N LEU A 18 7.49 0.75 6.09
CA LEU A 18 6.87 1.06 4.80
C LEU A 18 6.59 2.55 4.60
N GLY A 19 6.54 2.99 3.35
CA GLY A 19 5.92 4.26 2.94
C GLY A 19 4.47 4.05 2.56
N HIS A 20 3.60 5.03 2.81
CA HIS A 20 2.20 4.94 2.38
C HIS A 20 1.55 6.28 2.05
N MET A 21 0.51 6.25 1.22
CA MET A 21 -0.23 7.43 0.81
C MET A 21 -1.66 7.09 0.39
N GLU A 22 -2.61 7.93 0.78
CA GLU A 22 -3.94 7.96 0.18
C GLU A 22 -3.92 8.76 -1.13
N VAL A 23 -4.48 8.20 -2.19
CA VAL A 23 -4.54 8.83 -3.51
C VAL A 23 -5.98 9.25 -3.80
N LEU A 24 -6.18 10.55 -4.03
CA LEU A 24 -7.51 11.12 -4.25
C LEU A 24 -7.86 11.13 -5.76
N ASP A 25 -6.94 11.58 -6.60
CA ASP A 25 -7.29 12.01 -7.96
C ASP A 25 -6.90 11.01 -9.05
N SER A 26 -6.01 10.06 -8.75
CA SER A 26 -5.47 9.08 -9.70
C SER A 26 -5.62 7.64 -9.20
N GLY A 27 -5.41 6.64 -10.06
CA GLY A 27 -5.42 5.25 -9.62
C GLY A 27 -4.27 4.97 -8.65
N ALA A 28 -4.53 4.21 -7.57
CA ALA A 28 -3.54 3.94 -6.52
C ALA A 28 -2.19 3.44 -7.07
N SER A 29 -2.19 2.59 -8.10
CA SER A 29 -0.96 2.04 -8.70
C SER A 29 -0.04 3.09 -9.32
N GLY A 30 -0.56 4.23 -9.78
CA GLY A 30 0.24 5.27 -10.44
C GLY A 30 1.20 5.99 -9.48
N ALA A 31 0.85 6.05 -8.19
CA ALA A 31 1.68 6.68 -7.15
C ALA A 31 2.62 5.70 -6.44
N ALA A 32 2.37 4.39 -6.52
CA ALA A 32 3.02 3.39 -5.67
C ALA A 32 4.54 3.33 -5.86
N ASN A 33 5.03 3.43 -7.10
CA ASN A 33 6.48 3.43 -7.38
C ASN A 33 7.16 4.73 -6.93
N PHE A 34 6.47 5.87 -6.96
CA PHE A 34 7.02 7.13 -6.44
C PHE A 34 7.11 7.10 -4.91
N VAL A 35 6.07 6.60 -4.23
CA VAL A 35 6.10 6.38 -2.78
C VAL A 35 7.24 5.44 -2.41
N LEU A 36 7.44 4.35 -3.16
CA LEU A 36 8.55 3.43 -2.95
C LEU A 36 9.90 4.15 -3.08
N GLY A 37 10.13 4.83 -4.20
CA GLY A 37 11.39 5.53 -4.48
C GLY A 37 11.71 6.67 -3.51
N PHE A 38 10.70 7.42 -3.04
CA PHE A 38 10.92 8.57 -2.16
C PHE A 38 10.86 8.24 -0.67
N SER A 39 10.25 7.13 -0.26
CA SER A 39 10.13 6.78 1.17
C SER A 39 11.44 6.28 1.79
N GLY A 40 12.39 5.82 0.96
CA GLY A 40 13.59 5.12 1.43
C GLY A 40 13.27 3.78 2.12
N LYS A 41 12.09 3.20 1.88
CA LYS A 41 11.64 1.91 2.42
C LYS A 41 11.59 0.85 1.33
N ASP A 42 11.63 -0.40 1.76
CA ASP A 42 11.52 -1.55 0.85
C ASP A 42 10.08 -1.87 0.42
N VAL A 43 9.08 -1.23 1.05
CA VAL A 43 7.67 -1.45 0.74
C VAL A 43 6.92 -0.12 0.70
N ALA A 44 6.06 0.02 -0.30
CA ALA A 44 5.13 1.14 -0.45
C ALA A 44 3.69 0.65 -0.55
N ILE A 45 2.77 1.35 0.10
CA ILE A 45 1.32 1.11 0.03
C ILE A 45 0.61 2.38 -0.42
N THR A 46 -0.11 2.32 -1.52
CA THR A 46 -1.04 3.39 -1.92
C THR A 46 -2.46 2.87 -1.92
N TYR A 47 -3.41 3.73 -1.57
CA TYR A 47 -4.81 3.33 -1.51
C TYR A 47 -5.72 4.45 -1.96
N LYS A 48 -6.77 4.11 -2.70
CA LYS A 48 -7.81 5.03 -3.17
C LYS A 48 -9.16 4.57 -2.67
N GLU A 49 -9.91 5.48 -2.06
CA GLU A 49 -11.29 5.21 -1.66
C GLU A 49 -12.17 5.04 -2.91
N ARG A 50 -13.00 4.00 -2.91
CA ARG A 50 -14.13 3.83 -3.82
C ARG A 50 -15.40 4.05 -2.99
N VAL A 51 -15.82 5.30 -2.88
CA VAL A 51 -16.91 5.75 -2.01
C VAL A 51 -18.20 5.00 -2.34
N ASP A 52 -18.47 4.79 -3.63
CA ASP A 52 -19.61 4.03 -4.17
C ASP A 52 -19.66 2.56 -3.69
N LYS A 53 -18.52 2.00 -3.28
CA LYS A 53 -18.38 0.61 -2.85
C LYS A 53 -18.06 0.46 -1.37
N GLY A 54 -17.83 1.54 -0.63
CA GLY A 54 -17.43 1.48 0.77
C GLY A 54 -16.09 0.77 1.01
N ILE A 55 -15.18 0.79 0.04
CA ILE A 55 -13.88 0.10 0.10
C ILE A 55 -12.73 1.01 -0.32
N TYR A 56 -11.51 0.59 0.02
CA TYR A 56 -10.27 1.08 -0.57
C TYR A 56 -9.70 0.06 -1.55
N ALA A 57 -9.34 0.54 -2.75
CA ALA A 57 -8.48 -0.21 -3.67
C ALA A 57 -7.01 0.10 -3.32
N VAL A 58 -6.28 -0.93 -2.95
CA VAL A 58 -4.90 -0.84 -2.45
C VAL A 58 -3.93 -1.37 -3.49
N SER A 59 -2.81 -0.67 -3.69
CA SER A 59 -1.66 -1.14 -4.45
C SER A 59 -0.44 -1.21 -3.54
N VAL A 60 0.29 -2.32 -3.63
CA VAL A 60 1.50 -2.55 -2.84
C VAL A 60 2.67 -2.84 -3.79
N ARG A 61 3.81 -2.21 -3.50
CA ARG A 61 5.05 -2.36 -4.27
C ARG A 61 6.21 -2.66 -3.32
N GLY A 62 7.04 -3.61 -3.72
CA GLY A 62 8.29 -3.96 -3.04
C GLY A 62 9.50 -3.50 -3.84
N SER A 63 10.55 -3.08 -3.16
CA SER A 63 11.87 -2.85 -3.75
C SER A 63 12.50 -4.19 -4.19
N PRO A 64 13.56 -4.17 -5.02
CA PRO A 64 14.35 -5.36 -5.30
C PRO A 64 14.90 -6.07 -4.05
N SER A 65 15.15 -5.32 -2.98
CA SER A 65 15.67 -5.81 -1.69
C SER A 65 14.58 -6.38 -0.77
N CYS A 66 13.30 -6.20 -1.10
CA CYS A 66 12.20 -6.76 -0.33
C CYS A 66 12.21 -8.30 -0.43
N LYS A 67 12.50 -8.98 0.69
CA LYS A 67 12.54 -10.46 0.76
C LYS A 67 11.19 -11.09 1.09
N THR A 68 10.22 -10.29 1.52
CA THR A 68 8.88 -10.79 1.89
C THR A 68 8.06 -10.99 0.63
N HIS A 69 7.37 -12.13 0.51
CA HIS A 69 6.41 -12.33 -0.58
C HIS A 69 5.15 -11.49 -0.32
N LEU A 70 5.12 -10.25 -0.83
CA LEU A 70 4.07 -9.27 -0.52
C LEU A 70 2.68 -9.76 -0.94
N GLY A 71 2.55 -10.45 -2.08
CA GLY A 71 1.26 -11.02 -2.51
C GLY A 71 0.61 -11.93 -1.45
N LYS A 72 1.40 -12.82 -0.81
CA LYS A 72 0.92 -13.69 0.26
C LYS A 72 0.56 -12.89 1.51
N LEU A 73 1.45 -11.99 1.95
CA LEU A 73 1.22 -11.15 3.12
C LEU A 73 -0.05 -10.29 2.98
N VAL A 74 -0.21 -9.64 1.83
CA VAL A 74 -1.38 -8.81 1.51
C VAL A 74 -2.65 -9.66 1.49
N SER A 75 -2.60 -10.86 0.90
CA SER A 75 -3.73 -11.80 0.90
C SER A 75 -4.17 -12.16 2.32
N THR A 76 -3.23 -12.55 3.19
CA THR A 76 -3.52 -12.85 4.60
C THR A 76 -4.12 -11.65 5.34
N VAL A 77 -3.45 -10.50 5.30
CA VAL A 77 -3.88 -9.30 6.06
C VAL A 77 -5.21 -8.75 5.57
N SER A 78 -5.45 -8.72 4.25
CA SER A 78 -6.74 -8.27 3.71
C SER A 78 -7.88 -9.20 4.09
N SER A 79 -7.67 -10.53 4.01
CA SER A 79 -8.68 -11.52 4.36
C SER A 79 -9.09 -11.44 5.84
N GLU A 80 -8.12 -11.28 6.76
CA GLU A 80 -8.39 -11.07 8.20
C GLU A 80 -9.19 -9.81 8.50
N LEU A 81 -9.23 -8.85 7.57
CA LEU A 81 -9.95 -7.58 7.71
C LEU A 81 -11.26 -7.54 6.92
N GLY A 82 -11.73 -8.69 6.41
CA GLY A 82 -12.94 -8.77 5.59
C GLY A 82 -12.78 -8.23 4.17
N GLY A 83 -11.55 -8.12 3.70
CA GLY A 83 -11.19 -7.76 2.34
C GLY A 83 -10.66 -8.96 1.54
N SER A 84 -10.01 -8.67 0.42
CA SER A 84 -9.33 -9.67 -0.40
C SER A 84 -8.09 -9.07 -1.05
N GLY A 85 -7.13 -9.91 -1.44
CA GLY A 85 -5.89 -9.43 -2.03
C GLY A 85 -4.96 -10.54 -2.48
N GLY A 86 -3.93 -10.16 -3.20
CA GLY A 86 -2.96 -11.08 -3.78
C GLY A 86 -2.10 -10.45 -4.87
N GLY A 87 -1.31 -11.29 -5.54
CA GLY A 87 -0.42 -10.90 -6.62
C GLY A 87 0.98 -11.47 -6.44
N HIS A 88 1.95 -10.84 -7.10
CA HIS A 88 3.34 -11.27 -7.09
C HIS A 88 4.05 -10.89 -5.78
N ASP A 89 5.26 -11.41 -5.61
CA ASP A 89 6.15 -11.13 -4.48
C ASP A 89 6.46 -9.63 -4.30
N LYS A 90 6.56 -8.87 -5.39
CA LYS A 90 6.92 -7.43 -5.38
C LYS A 90 5.82 -6.49 -5.88
N ALA A 91 4.76 -7.01 -6.49
CA ALA A 91 3.67 -6.22 -7.03
C ALA A 91 2.34 -6.92 -6.77
N CYS A 92 1.56 -6.35 -5.86
CA CYS A 92 0.28 -6.92 -5.43
C CYS A 92 -0.75 -5.82 -5.16
N GLY A 93 -1.97 -6.24 -4.88
CA GLY A 93 -3.07 -5.34 -4.55
C GLY A 93 -4.07 -6.00 -3.63
N ALA A 94 -4.97 -5.18 -3.09
CA ALA A 94 -6.05 -5.62 -2.23
C ALA A 94 -7.27 -4.70 -2.36
N VAL A 95 -8.41 -5.22 -1.92
CA VAL A 95 -9.61 -4.48 -1.57
C VAL A 95 -9.76 -4.58 -0.05
N VAL A 96 -9.93 -3.44 0.61
CA VAL A 96 -10.05 -3.36 2.08
C VAL A 96 -11.29 -2.54 2.43
N PRO A 97 -12.13 -2.94 3.40
CA PRO A 97 -13.25 -2.13 3.85
C PRO A 97 -12.83 -0.72 4.31
N LYS A 98 -13.66 0.29 4.03
CA LYS A 98 -13.36 1.71 4.31
C LYS A 98 -12.91 1.94 5.76
N ASP A 99 -13.62 1.34 6.71
CA ASP A 99 -13.37 1.49 8.15
C ASP A 99 -12.10 0.75 8.62
N LYS A 100 -11.48 -0.10 7.79
CA LYS A 100 -10.31 -0.92 8.13
C LYS A 100 -9.00 -0.47 7.51
N ILE A 101 -8.96 0.55 6.65
CA ILE A 101 -7.73 0.93 5.93
C ILE A 101 -6.56 1.29 6.87
N LYS A 102 -6.82 2.03 7.95
CA LYS A 102 -5.79 2.37 8.95
C LYS A 102 -5.26 1.11 9.64
N LYS A 103 -6.14 0.15 9.93
CA LYS A 103 -5.77 -1.15 10.53
C LYS A 103 -4.94 -1.99 9.55
N PHE A 104 -5.30 -2.01 8.27
CA PHE A 104 -4.53 -2.69 7.22
C PHE A 104 -3.09 -2.17 7.13
N VAL A 105 -2.91 -0.85 7.03
CA VAL A 105 -1.56 -0.24 6.96
C VAL A 105 -0.73 -0.57 8.20
N ARG A 106 -1.36 -0.51 9.40
CA ARG A 106 -0.69 -0.85 10.66
C ARG A 106 -0.25 -2.32 10.71
N GLU A 107 -1.11 -3.24 10.28
CA GLU A 107 -0.82 -4.68 10.30
C GLU A 107 0.28 -5.04 9.30
N MET A 108 0.23 -4.47 8.09
CA MET A 108 1.31 -4.58 7.10
C MET A 108 2.64 -4.09 7.68
N ASN A 109 2.65 -2.89 8.29
CA ASN A 109 3.85 -2.34 8.90
C ASN A 109 4.39 -3.21 10.04
N SER A 110 3.52 -3.80 10.86
CA SER A 110 3.93 -4.70 11.95
C SER A 110 4.56 -5.98 11.41
N ARG A 111 3.89 -6.68 10.48
CA ARG A 111 4.36 -7.98 9.96
C ARG A 111 5.64 -7.88 9.15
N LEU A 112 5.84 -6.80 8.41
CA LEU A 112 7.11 -6.54 7.71
C LEU A 112 8.30 -6.34 8.67
N GLY A 113 8.05 -6.00 9.94
CA GLY A 113 9.08 -5.82 10.96
C GLY A 113 9.42 -7.10 11.73
N LYS A 114 8.61 -8.15 11.61
CA LYS A 114 8.87 -9.46 12.22
C LYS A 114 9.80 -10.23 11.28
N LYS A 115 11.11 -10.07 11.48
CA LYS A 115 12.14 -10.94 10.89
C LYS A 115 12.32 -12.16 11.77
#